data_AF-A0A935GK74-F1
#
_entry.id   AF-A0A935GK74-F1
#
_cell.length_a   1.000
_cell.length_b   1.000
_cell.length_c   1.000
_cell.angle_alpha   90.00
_cell.angle_beta   90.00
_cell.angle_gamma   90.00
#
_symmetry.space_group_name_H-M   'P 1'
#
loop_
_entity.id
_entity.type
_entity.pdbx_description
1 polymer ?
#
loop_
_entity_poly.entity_id
_entity_poly.type
_entity_poly.pdbx_seq_one_letter_code
_entity_poly.pdbx_strand_id
1 'polypeptide(L)'
;MTASKRASPRSLGSDMARVKAHVIQPHEYDELPELTDEMLARGKVNKGGRPRSANPRKPISIRLPEDVIQKWRATGPGWQTRMADQLAKVPPR
;
A
#
# COMPACT_ATOMS: atom_id res chain seq x y z
N MET A 1 -11.02 8.89 -5.11
CA MET A 1 -9.77 9.67 -5.21
C MET A 1 -8.59 8.74 -4.98
N THR A 2 -8.01 8.20 -6.05
CA THR A 2 -6.79 7.38 -5.99
C THR A 2 -5.60 8.28 -5.64
N ALA A 3 -4.87 7.95 -4.58
CA ALA A 3 -3.72 8.73 -4.14
C ALA A 3 -2.58 8.60 -5.16
N SER A 4 -2.36 9.67 -5.92
CA SER A 4 -1.22 9.86 -6.83
C SER A 4 0.07 10.15 -6.03
N LYS A 5 0.50 9.21 -5.19
CA LYS A 5 1.84 9.28 -4.60
C LYS A 5 2.78 8.44 -5.47
N ARG A 6 3.65 9.13 -6.21
CA ARG A 6 4.78 8.49 -6.90
C ARG A 6 5.65 7.80 -5.85
N ALA A 7 6.00 6.54 -6.11
CA ALA A 7 6.75 5.71 -5.17
C ALA A 7 8.21 6.16 -4.98
N SER A 8 8.73 7.06 -5.82
CA SER A 8 10.11 7.54 -5.76
C SER A 8 10.21 9.08 -5.70
N PRO A 9 11.23 9.63 -4.99
CA PRO A 9 11.55 11.05 -5.03
C PRO A 9 12.03 11.49 -6.43
N ARG A 10 11.81 12.76 -6.78
CA ARG A 10 12.33 13.36 -8.03
C ARG A 10 13.85 13.58 -8.02
N SER A 11 14.54 13.21 -6.94
CA SER A 11 15.97 13.44 -6.70
C SER A 11 16.87 12.25 -7.08
N LEU A 12 16.32 11.21 -7.72
CA LEU A 12 17.16 10.19 -8.33
C LEU A 12 17.90 10.84 -9.50
N GLY A 13 19.17 11.18 -9.29
CA GLY A 13 20.06 11.72 -10.34
C GLY A 13 20.38 10.71 -11.45
N SER A 14 19.90 9.48 -11.31
CA SER A 14 19.98 8.45 -12.35
C SER A 14 19.07 8.78 -13.52
N ASP A 15 19.62 8.73 -14.73
CA ASP A 15 18.82 8.77 -15.96
C ASP A 15 17.98 7.50 -16.09
N MET A 16 16.73 7.58 -15.67
CA MET A 16 15.78 6.46 -15.71
C MET A 16 15.39 6.06 -17.13
N ALA A 17 15.49 6.95 -18.12
CA ALA A 17 15.20 6.60 -19.51
C ALA A 17 16.30 5.69 -20.06
N ARG A 18 17.56 6.01 -19.78
CA ARG A 18 18.71 5.15 -20.10
C ARG A 18 18.63 3.80 -19.41
N VAL A 19 18.37 3.77 -18.11
CA VAL A 19 18.23 2.52 -17.33
C VAL A 19 17.12 1.64 -17.90
N LYS A 20 15.98 2.24 -18.29
CA LYS A 20 14.85 1.51 -18.86
C LYS A 20 15.13 0.97 -20.26
N ALA A 21 15.97 1.64 -21.05
CA ALA A 21 16.34 1.22 -22.40
C ALA A 21 17.43 0.14 -22.43
N HIS A 22 18.13 -0.09 -21.30
CA HIS A 22 19.21 -1.07 -21.23
C HIS A 22 18.68 -2.50 -21.41
N VAL A 23 19.33 -3.26 -22.29
CA VAL A 23 19.06 -4.68 -22.50
C VAL A 23 20.22 -5.47 -21.94
N ILE A 24 19.93 -6.24 -20.90
CA ILE A 24 20.89 -7.07 -20.18
C ILE A 24 21.60 -8.03 -21.15
N GLN A 25 22.93 -8.07 -21.09
CA GLN A 25 23.78 -8.96 -21.88
C GLN A 25 24.42 -10.03 -20.99
N PRO A 26 24.68 -11.26 -21.51
CA PRO A 26 25.24 -12.35 -20.70
C PRO A 26 26.59 -12.02 -20.03
N HIS A 27 27.50 -11.34 -20.74
CA HIS A 27 28.83 -11.01 -20.23
C HIS A 27 28.84 -10.04 -19.03
N GLU A 28 27.72 -9.33 -18.81
CA GLU A 28 27.57 -8.44 -17.64
C GLU A 28 27.55 -9.24 -16.32
N TYR A 29 27.40 -10.56 -16.40
CA TYR A 29 27.36 -11.47 -15.27
C TYR A 29 28.64 -12.29 -15.07
N ASP A 30 29.64 -12.17 -15.95
CA ASP A 30 30.86 -12.99 -15.90
C ASP A 30 31.66 -12.80 -14.59
N GLU A 31 31.54 -11.62 -13.97
CA GLU A 31 32.20 -11.28 -12.72
C GLU A 31 31.38 -11.65 -11.47
N LEU A 32 30.12 -12.09 -11.63
CA LEU A 32 29.30 -12.46 -10.48
C LEU A 32 29.76 -13.79 -9.88
N PRO A 33 29.78 -13.91 -8.55
CA PRO A 33 30.04 -15.18 -7.90
C PRO A 33 28.92 -16.18 -8.18
N GLU A 34 29.27 -17.45 -8.29
CA GLU A 34 28.32 -18.56 -8.37
C GLU A 34 27.40 -18.59 -7.15
N LEU A 35 26.11 -18.87 -7.38
CA LEU A 35 25.12 -18.93 -6.31
C LEU A 35 25.23 -20.27 -5.58
N THR A 36 25.89 -20.29 -4.42
CA THR A 36 26.07 -21.52 -3.63
C THR A 36 24.84 -21.85 -2.77
N ASP A 37 24.73 -23.12 -2.37
CA ASP A 37 23.65 -23.58 -1.48
C ASP A 37 23.67 -22.87 -0.12
N GLU A 38 24.86 -22.58 0.42
CA GLU A 38 25.02 -21.81 1.66
C GLU A 38 24.48 -20.38 1.50
N MET A 39 24.71 -19.75 0.34
CA MET A 39 24.19 -18.42 0.03
C MET A 39 22.67 -18.41 -0.11
N LEU A 40 22.07 -19.50 -0.59
CA LEU A 40 20.63 -19.66 -0.66
C LEU A 40 20.02 -19.94 0.72
N ALA A 41 20.68 -20.78 1.53
CA ALA A 41 20.22 -21.15 2.88
C ALA A 41 20.15 -19.94 3.83
N ARG A 42 21.04 -18.96 3.69
CA ARG A 42 20.97 -17.68 4.44
C ARG A 42 19.86 -16.73 3.95
N GLY A 43 19.28 -16.98 2.78
CA GLY A 43 18.29 -16.12 2.15
C GLY A 43 16.96 -16.14 2.92
N LYS A 44 16.52 -14.97 3.41
CA LYS A 44 15.19 -14.84 4.03
C LYS A 44 14.22 -14.19 3.05
N VAL A 45 13.15 -14.90 2.70
CA VAL A 45 12.02 -14.31 1.95
C VAL A 45 11.23 -13.42 2.88
N ASN A 46 11.57 -12.14 2.91
CA ASN A 46 10.70 -11.13 3.48
C ASN A 46 9.54 -10.93 2.51
N LYS A 47 8.35 -11.39 2.88
CA LYS A 47 7.12 -11.11 2.14
C LYS A 47 6.90 -9.60 2.21
N GLY A 48 7.46 -8.88 1.25
CA GLY A 48 7.37 -7.42 1.16
C GLY A 48 5.91 -6.98 1.24
N GLY A 49 5.67 -5.84 1.89
CA GLY A 49 4.32 -5.31 2.05
C GLY A 49 4.22 -4.37 3.24
N ARG A 50 3.11 -3.63 3.30
CA ARG A 50 2.79 -2.81 4.47
C ARG A 50 2.54 -3.74 5.67
N PRO A 51 3.04 -3.42 6.87
CA PRO A 51 2.66 -4.13 8.08
C PRO A 51 1.13 -4.24 8.18
N ARG A 52 0.62 -5.42 8.53
CA ARG A 52 -0.82 -5.61 8.74
C ARG A 52 -1.26 -4.71 9.88
N SER A 53 -2.34 -3.95 9.69
CA SER A 53 -2.94 -3.19 10.79
C SER A 53 -3.43 -4.17 11.87
N ALA A 54 -3.15 -3.86 13.14
CA ALA A 54 -3.64 -4.66 14.26
C ALA A 54 -5.17 -4.70 14.32
N ASN A 55 -5.84 -3.61 13.91
CA ASN A 55 -7.29 -3.51 13.86
C ASN A 55 -7.75 -2.94 12.51
N PRO A 56 -7.90 -3.79 11.46
CA PRO A 56 -8.41 -3.34 10.18
C PRO A 56 -9.93 -3.09 10.25
N ARG A 57 -10.39 -2.01 9.62
CA ARG A 57 -11.83 -1.76 9.44
C ARG A 57 -12.42 -2.91 8.63
N LYS A 58 -13.51 -3.52 9.12
CA LYS A 58 -14.23 -4.59 8.43
C LYS A 58 -15.38 -3.98 7.62
N PRO A 59 -15.51 -4.29 6.32
CA PRO A 59 -16.69 -3.90 5.56
C PRO A 59 -17.90 -4.67 6.10
N ILE A 60 -18.96 -3.95 6.45
CA ILE A 60 -20.23 -4.53 6.89
C ILE A 60 -21.38 -3.92 6.09
N SER A 61 -22.43 -4.71 5.89
CA SER A 61 -23.68 -4.25 5.27
C SER A 61 -24.66 -3.87 6.37
N ILE A 62 -24.93 -2.57 6.54
CA ILE A 62 -25.93 -2.03 7.48
C ILE A 62 -27.01 -1.27 6.72
N ARG A 63 -28.26 -1.36 7.19
CA ARG A 63 -29.36 -0.55 6.65
C ARG A 63 -29.54 0.67 7.54
N LEU A 64 -29.51 1.85 6.94
CA LEU A 64 -29.72 3.13 7.60
C LEU A 64 -30.85 3.87 6.90
N PRO A 65 -31.63 4.69 7.63
CA PRO A 65 -32.56 5.62 7.01
C PRO A 65 -31.86 6.58 6.02
N GLU A 66 -32.54 6.92 4.93
CA GLU A 66 -31.99 7.77 3.87
C GLU A 66 -31.61 9.17 4.38
N ASP A 67 -32.41 9.74 5.28
CA ASP A 67 -32.15 11.07 5.85
C ASP A 67 -30.83 11.11 6.63
N VAL A 68 -30.49 10.02 7.33
CA VAL A 68 -29.20 9.88 8.04
C VAL A 68 -28.06 9.83 7.04
N ILE A 69 -28.19 9.06 5.95
CA ILE A 69 -27.16 8.95 4.91
C ILE A 69 -26.92 10.32 4.27
N GLN A 70 -27.98 11.07 3.96
CA GLN A 70 -27.87 12.39 3.34
C GLN A 70 -27.20 13.41 4.27
N LYS A 71 -27.58 13.44 5.56
CA LYS A 71 -26.92 14.29 6.57
C LYS A 71 -25.41 14.03 6.61
N TRP A 72 -24.98 12.78 6.59
CA TRP A 72 -23.56 12.44 6.57
C TRP A 72 -22.90 12.78 5.23
N ARG A 73 -23.50 12.46 4.09
CA ARG A 73 -22.94 12.79 2.77
C ARG A 73 -22.74 14.29 2.57
N ALA A 74 -23.67 15.12 3.06
CA ALA A 74 -23.58 16.57 3.01
C ALA A 74 -22.34 17.12 3.73
N THR A 75 -21.79 16.36 4.67
CA THR A 75 -20.56 16.76 5.36
C THR A 75 -19.29 16.66 4.50
N GLY A 76 -19.37 16.11 3.29
CA GLY A 76 -18.28 16.07 2.31
C GLY A 76 -17.44 14.78 2.31
N PRO A 77 -16.31 14.75 1.58
CA PRO A 77 -15.42 13.59 1.49
C PRO A 77 -15.02 13.05 2.88
N GLY A 78 -14.93 11.74 3.01
CA GLY A 78 -14.59 11.09 4.29
C GLY A 78 -15.73 11.05 5.32
N TRP A 79 -16.99 11.30 4.91
CA TRP A 79 -18.15 11.19 5.80
C TRP A 79 -18.29 9.80 6.44
N GLN A 80 -17.97 8.72 5.72
CA GLN A 80 -17.99 7.34 6.26
C GLN A 80 -16.99 7.16 7.39
N THR A 81 -15.80 7.77 7.27
CA THR A 81 -14.78 7.73 8.32
C THR A 81 -15.29 8.40 9.59
N ARG A 82 -15.84 9.61 9.46
CA ARG A 82 -16.40 10.35 10.59
C ARG A 82 -17.61 9.67 11.23
N MET A 83 -18.46 9.04 10.42
CA MET A 83 -19.58 8.24 10.92
C MET A 83 -19.07 7.06 11.77
N ALA A 84 -18.07 6.32 11.28
CA ALA A 84 -17.46 5.22 12.03
C ALA A 84 -16.78 5.70 13.32
N ASP A 85 -16.10 6.85 13.28
CA ASP A 85 -15.44 7.43 14.47
C ASP A 85 -16.47 7.88 15.52
N GLN A 86 -17.67 8.30 15.09
CA GLN A 86 -18.78 8.54 16.03
C GLN A 86 -19.33 7.24 16.62
N LEU A 87 -19.54 6.22 15.79
CA LEU A 87 -20.00 4.92 16.28
C LEU A 87 -19.03 4.30 17.30
N ALA A 88 -17.72 4.52 17.14
CA ALA A 88 -16.70 4.04 18.07
C ALA A 88 -16.75 4.71 19.46
N LYS A 89 -17.33 5.92 19.57
CA LYS A 89 -17.45 6.64 20.85
C LYS A 89 -18.66 6.21 21.67
N VAL A 90 -19.68 5.66 21.00
CA VAL A 90 -20.93 5.27 21.65
C VAL A 90 -20.88 3.79 21.97
N PRO A 91 -20.79 3.38 23.25
CA PRO A 91 -20.86 1.98 23.59
C PRO A 91 -22.26 1.43 23.26
N PRO A 92 -22.37 0.18 22.80
CA PRO A 92 -23.65 -0.49 22.76
C PRO A 92 -24.21 -0.57 24.19
N ARG A 93 -25.50 -0.30 24.34
CA ARG A 93 -26.21 -0.49 25.61
C ARG A 93 -26.51 -1.96 25.84
#